data_AF-A0A7C0XPA3-F1
#
_entry.id   AF-A0A7C0XPA3-F1
#
_cell.length_a   1.000
_cell.length_b   1.000
_cell.length_c   1.000
_cell.angle_alpha   90.00
_cell.angle_beta   90.00
_cell.angle_gamma   90.00
#
_symmetry.space_group_name_H-M   'P 1'
#
loop_
_entity.id
_entity.type
_entity.pdbx_description
1 polymer ?
#
loop_
_entity_poly.entity_id
_entity_poly.type
_entity_poly.pdbx_seq_one_letter_code
_entity_poly.pdbx_strand_id
1 'polypeptide(L)'
;MFRTSSAPDSYRITIRRAAVKAVTFSLFIGLFFPGLVYSETIEQAWEVALGANHSIRAANRTTDSAVERQGAARSQRLPTLAVHGGYLAKNDPSIVNISELGIPSVDQFQVDEETSYSYGASVSIPLYT
;
A
#
# COMPACT_ATOMS: atom_id res chain seq x y z
N MET A 1 -50.98 -27.26 24.36
CA MET A 1 -50.74 -26.65 25.69
C MET A 1 -49.37 -25.99 25.68
N PHE A 2 -49.27 -24.71 25.29
CA PHE A 2 -48.17 -23.80 25.66
C PHE A 2 -48.72 -22.37 25.60
N ARG A 3 -48.57 -21.66 26.72
CA ARG A 3 -49.11 -20.33 27.03
C ARG A 3 -48.10 -19.28 26.57
N THR A 4 -48.46 -18.39 25.64
CA THR A 4 -47.70 -17.16 25.39
C THR A 4 -48.31 -16.03 26.20
N SER A 5 -47.57 -15.59 27.20
CA SER A 5 -47.81 -14.43 28.05
C SER A 5 -47.93 -13.16 27.20
N SER A 6 -49.09 -12.51 27.18
CA SER A 6 -49.25 -11.17 26.63
C SER A 6 -48.69 -10.17 27.64
N ALA A 7 -47.62 -9.47 27.27
CA ALA A 7 -47.06 -8.40 28.11
C ALA A 7 -48.12 -7.30 28.36
N PRO A 8 -48.31 -6.85 29.62
CA PRO A 8 -49.36 -5.89 29.98
C PRO A 8 -49.05 -4.47 29.47
N ASP A 9 -50.04 -3.75 28.95
CA ASP A 9 -49.98 -2.40 28.31
C ASP A 9 -49.23 -1.28 29.08
N SER A 10 -48.82 -1.51 30.32
CA SER A 10 -48.07 -0.58 31.16
C SER A 10 -46.67 -0.22 30.63
N TYR A 11 -46.03 -1.07 29.82
CA TYR A 11 -44.69 -0.80 29.26
C TYR A 11 -44.70 0.29 28.17
N ARG A 12 -45.81 0.43 27.43
CA ARG A 12 -45.90 1.36 26.28
C ARG A 12 -45.95 2.83 26.71
N ILE A 13 -46.54 3.10 27.88
CA ILE A 13 -46.75 4.46 28.39
C ILE A 13 -45.45 5.05 28.96
N THR A 14 -44.60 4.22 29.57
CA THR A 14 -43.32 4.65 30.17
C THR A 14 -42.29 5.06 29.11
N ILE A 15 -42.24 4.35 27.97
CA ILE A 15 -41.30 4.64 26.86
C ILE A 15 -41.56 6.01 26.24
N ARG A 16 -42.83 6.39 26.02
CA ARG A 16 -43.19 7.70 25.47
C ARG A 16 -42.80 8.85 26.40
N ARG A 17 -42.92 8.68 27.71
CA ARG A 17 -42.53 9.69 28.72
C ARG A 17 -41.01 9.84 28.83
N ALA A 18 -40.26 8.76 28.69
CA ALA A 18 -38.80 8.79 28.68
C ALA A 18 -38.25 9.46 27.42
N ALA A 19 -38.83 9.18 26.25
CA ALA A 19 -38.45 9.80 24.98
C ALA A 19 -38.69 11.32 24.97
N VAL A 20 -39.84 11.78 25.50
CA VAL A 20 -40.13 13.22 25.61
C VAL A 20 -39.17 13.91 26.57
N LYS A 21 -38.83 13.28 27.71
CA LYS A 21 -37.82 13.80 28.65
C LYS A 21 -36.42 13.85 28.04
N ALA A 22 -36.04 12.89 27.21
CA ALA A 22 -34.75 12.88 26.53
C ALA A 22 -34.65 13.99 25.46
N VAL A 23 -35.73 14.23 24.72
CA VAL A 23 -35.80 15.31 23.71
C VAL A 23 -35.78 16.68 24.37
N THR A 24 -36.51 16.90 25.47
CA THR A 24 -36.49 18.17 26.19
C THR A 24 -35.16 18.42 26.92
N PHE A 25 -34.50 17.37 27.42
CA PHE A 25 -33.16 17.46 28.00
C PHE A 25 -32.11 17.83 26.94
N SER A 26 -32.21 17.26 25.73
CA SER A 26 -31.36 17.60 24.59
C SER A 26 -31.57 19.05 24.13
N LEU A 27 -32.83 19.54 24.15
CA LEU A 27 -33.15 20.95 23.87
C LEU A 27 -32.58 21.90 24.93
N PHE A 28 -32.61 21.52 26.21
CA PHE A 28 -32.07 22.33 27.31
C PHE A 28 -30.54 22.41 27.30
N ILE A 29 -29.85 21.34 26.91
CA ILE A 29 -28.39 21.35 26.73
C ILE A 29 -27.98 22.32 25.62
N GLY A 30 -28.74 22.37 24.52
CA GLY A 30 -28.53 23.32 23.42
C GLY A 30 -28.77 24.78 23.81
N LEU A 31 -29.64 25.04 24.80
CA LEU A 31 -29.95 26.40 25.27
C LEU A 31 -28.93 26.92 26.30
N PHE A 32 -28.30 26.04 27.08
CA PHE A 32 -27.40 26.41 28.19
C PHE A 32 -25.92 26.52 27.81
N PHE A 33 -25.51 26.12 26.60
CA PHE A 33 -24.13 26.26 26.10
C PHE A 33 -24.03 27.18 24.87
N PRO A 34 -24.34 28.48 24.96
CA PRO A 34 -24.09 29.42 23.87
C PRO A 34 -22.59 29.73 23.66
N GLY A 35 -21.69 29.21 24.51
CA GLY A 35 -20.28 29.59 24.58
C GLY A 35 -19.31 28.89 23.63
N LEU A 36 -19.79 28.06 22.69
CA LEU A 36 -18.94 27.37 21.69
C LEU A 36 -19.20 27.83 20.25
N VAL A 37 -19.71 29.04 20.07
CA VAL A 37 -19.69 29.70 18.76
C VAL A 37 -18.38 30.48 18.66
N TYR A 38 -17.28 29.77 18.40
CA TYR A 38 -16.11 30.42 17.83
C TYR A 38 -16.48 30.81 16.41
N SER A 39 -16.65 32.11 16.18
CA SER A 39 -16.76 32.65 14.83
C SER A 39 -15.43 32.38 14.13
N GLU A 40 -15.37 31.30 13.36
CA GLU A 40 -14.28 31.05 12.42
C GLU A 40 -14.12 32.31 11.56
N THR A 41 -12.91 32.86 11.49
CA THR A 41 -12.68 34.03 10.63
C THR A 41 -12.80 33.60 9.18
N ILE A 42 -13.12 34.53 8.27
CA ILE A 42 -13.21 34.21 6.83
C ILE A 42 -11.89 33.60 6.33
N GLU A 43 -10.77 34.05 6.89
CA GLU A 43 -9.43 33.54 6.61
C GLU A 43 -9.26 32.09 7.10
N GLN A 44 -9.76 31.74 8.29
CA GLN A 44 -9.75 30.36 8.77
C GLN A 44 -10.63 29.45 7.91
N ALA A 45 -11.84 29.90 7.55
CA ALA A 45 -12.73 29.14 6.67
C ALA A 45 -12.11 28.94 5.27
N TRP A 46 -11.34 29.92 4.78
CA TRP A 46 -10.62 29.83 3.52
C TRP A 46 -9.44 28.87 3.58
N GLU A 47 -8.65 28.88 4.65
CA GLU A 47 -7.57 27.92 4.90
C GLU A 47 -8.10 26.48 5.01
N VAL A 48 -9.22 26.29 5.72
CA VAL A 48 -9.89 24.98 5.81
C VAL A 48 -10.40 24.53 4.43
N ALA A 49 -10.99 25.44 3.66
CA ALA A 49 -11.44 25.15 2.30
C ALA A 49 -10.28 24.79 1.36
N LEU A 50 -9.16 25.52 1.41
CA LEU A 50 -7.94 25.23 0.65
C LEU A 50 -7.34 23.88 1.05
N GLY A 51 -7.30 23.59 2.35
CA GLY A 51 -6.81 22.31 2.88
C GLY A 51 -7.67 21.12 2.45
N ALA A 52 -8.99 21.30 2.38
CA ALA A 52 -9.94 20.28 1.93
C ALA A 52 -10.08 20.18 0.40
N ASN A 53 -9.54 21.15 -0.35
CA ASN A 53 -9.72 21.20 -1.80
C ASN A 53 -8.87 20.12 -2.51
N HIS A 54 -9.57 19.07 -2.99
CA HIS A 54 -8.94 17.97 -3.71
C HIS A 54 -8.37 18.36 -5.08
N SER A 55 -8.91 19.38 -5.76
CA SER A 55 -8.41 19.79 -7.08
C SER A 55 -7.05 20.47 -6.97
N ILE A 56 -6.89 21.36 -6.00
CA ILE A 56 -5.60 22.00 -5.70
C ILE A 56 -4.58 20.96 -5.23
N ARG A 57 -4.99 20.03 -4.36
CA ARG A 57 -4.14 18.92 -3.92
C ARG A 57 -3.72 18.02 -5.10
N ALA A 58 -4.62 17.76 -6.04
CA ALA A 58 -4.31 16.99 -7.25
C ALA A 58 -3.35 17.73 -8.18
N ALA A 59 -3.53 19.05 -8.34
CA ALA A 59 -2.62 19.89 -9.11
C ALA A 59 -1.20 19.89 -8.49
N ASN A 60 -1.09 20.06 -7.16
CA ASN A 60 0.19 20.00 -6.46
C ASN A 60 0.90 18.65 -6.66
N ARG A 61 0.18 17.54 -6.49
CA ARG A 61 0.74 16.19 -6.75
C ARG A 61 1.17 15.99 -8.20
N THR A 62 0.48 16.62 -9.14
CA THR A 62 0.85 16.57 -10.56
C THR A 62 2.17 17.30 -10.79
N THR A 63 2.34 18.46 -10.17
CA THR A 63 3.61 19.22 -10.18
C THR A 63 4.73 18.42 -9.55
N ASP A 64 4.52 17.84 -8.37
CA ASP A 64 5.51 17.00 -7.68
C ASP A 64 5.93 15.82 -8.57
N SER A 65 4.97 15.14 -9.20
CA SER A 65 5.25 14.05 -10.13
C SER A 65 6.03 14.52 -11.37
N ALA A 66 5.79 15.73 -11.86
CA ALA A 66 6.54 16.28 -12.99
C ALA A 66 8.01 16.56 -12.63
N VAL A 67 8.27 17.05 -11.41
CA VAL A 67 9.64 17.23 -10.87
C VAL A 67 10.34 15.90 -10.77
N GLU A 68 9.70 14.88 -10.21
CA GLU A 68 10.26 13.53 -10.10
C GLU A 68 10.56 12.92 -11.47
N ARG A 69 9.67 13.09 -12.47
CA ARG A 69 9.92 12.63 -13.85
C ARG A 69 11.12 13.33 -14.47
N GLN A 70 11.29 14.62 -14.23
CA GLN A 70 12.47 15.35 -14.70
C GLN A 70 13.74 14.80 -14.05
N GLY A 71 13.70 14.53 -12.74
CA GLY A 71 14.79 13.89 -12.01
C GLY A 71 15.14 12.52 -12.58
N ALA A 72 14.16 11.65 -12.77
CA ALA A 72 14.34 10.33 -13.37
C ALA A 72 14.94 10.40 -14.78
N ALA A 73 14.46 11.33 -15.62
CA ALA A 73 15.02 11.55 -16.96
C ALA A 73 16.49 12.02 -16.91
N ARG A 74 16.86 12.85 -15.92
CA ARG A 74 18.26 13.24 -15.71
C ARG A 74 19.11 12.06 -15.23
N SER A 75 18.58 11.23 -14.34
CA SER A 75 19.28 10.04 -13.82
C SER A 75 19.61 9.01 -14.90
N GLN A 76 18.85 8.95 -16.00
CA GLN A 76 19.18 8.10 -17.15
C GLN A 76 20.51 8.45 -17.82
N ARG A 77 21.04 9.65 -17.59
CA ARG A 77 22.37 10.08 -18.08
C ARG A 77 23.49 9.80 -17.10
N LEU A 78 23.19 9.28 -15.92
CA LEU A 78 24.18 8.97 -14.91
C LEU A 78 24.70 7.54 -15.08
N PRO A 79 25.98 7.29 -14.73
CA PRO A 79 26.49 5.93 -14.61
C PRO A 79 25.65 5.09 -13.65
N THR A 80 25.40 3.84 -14.02
CA THR A 80 24.74 2.87 -13.13
C THR A 80 25.76 1.82 -12.68
N LEU A 81 25.87 1.62 -11.37
CA LEU A 81 26.63 0.53 -10.76
C LEU A 81 25.63 -0.50 -10.23
N ALA A 82 25.69 -1.73 -10.73
CA ALA A 82 24.85 -2.83 -10.27
C ALA A 82 25.73 -3.97 -9.74
N VAL A 83 25.42 -4.43 -8.53
CA VAL A 83 26.05 -5.60 -7.92
C VAL A 83 25.06 -6.76 -8.01
N HIS A 84 25.51 -7.90 -8.51
CA HIS A 84 24.70 -9.09 -8.68
C HIS A 84 25.31 -10.28 -7.94
N GLY A 85 24.45 -11.07 -7.33
CA GLY A 85 24.77 -12.34 -6.71
C GLY A 85 23.67 -13.32 -7.08
N GLY A 86 24.03 -14.52 -7.51
CA GLY A 86 23.09 -15.52 -7.97
C GLY A 86 23.54 -16.91 -7.59
N TYR A 87 22.57 -17.76 -7.26
CA TYR A 87 22.79 -19.17 -7.03
C TYR A 87 22.00 -19.97 -8.05
N LEU A 88 22.66 -20.89 -8.72
CA LEU A 88 22.05 -21.82 -9.65
C LEU A 88 22.19 -23.22 -9.08
N ALA A 89 21.06 -23.90 -8.86
CA ALA A 89 21.01 -25.33 -8.57
C ALA A 89 20.37 -26.03 -9.76
N LYS A 90 21.11 -26.93 -10.40
CA LYS A 90 20.70 -27.66 -11.60
C LYS A 90 20.32 -29.09 -11.20
N ASN A 91 19.05 -29.44 -11.38
CA ASN A 91 18.50 -30.74 -10.97
C ASN A 91 18.84 -31.89 -11.94
N ASP A 92 19.32 -31.57 -13.14
CA ASP A 92 19.65 -32.54 -14.19
C ASP A 92 21.01 -32.19 -14.80
N PRO A 93 22.13 -32.69 -14.24
CA PRO A 93 23.45 -32.40 -14.77
C PRO A 93 23.61 -33.02 -16.16
N SER A 94 24.21 -32.28 -17.09
CA SER A 94 24.40 -32.78 -18.46
C SER A 94 25.44 -33.89 -18.45
N ILE A 95 25.02 -35.08 -18.89
CA ILE A 95 25.88 -36.24 -18.95
C ILE A 95 26.25 -36.56 -20.41
N VAL A 96 27.54 -36.77 -20.68
CA VAL A 96 28.03 -37.17 -22.00
C VAL A 96 28.42 -38.65 -21.96
N ASN A 97 27.81 -39.44 -22.84
CA ASN A 97 28.16 -40.84 -23.05
C ASN A 97 29.24 -40.90 -24.15
N ILE A 98 30.37 -41.51 -23.85
CA ILE A 98 31.49 -41.70 -24.80
C ILE A 98 31.74 -43.16 -25.13
N SER A 99 30.78 -44.03 -24.81
CA SER A 99 30.77 -45.44 -25.22
C SER A 99 30.85 -45.62 -26.74
N GLU A 100 30.38 -44.64 -27.53
CA GLU A 100 30.53 -44.61 -28.98
C GLU A 100 31.98 -44.31 -29.46
N LEU A 101 32.87 -43.82 -28.58
CA LEU A 101 34.27 -43.53 -28.90
C LEU A 101 35.20 -44.74 -28.69
N GLY A 102 34.68 -45.90 -28.30
CA GLY A 102 35.43 -47.17 -28.27
C GLY A 102 36.52 -47.27 -27.21
N ILE A 103 36.50 -46.41 -26.18
CA ILE A 103 37.44 -46.44 -25.05
C ILE A 103 36.88 -47.39 -23.97
N PRO A 104 37.45 -48.59 -23.79
CA PRO A 104 36.99 -49.50 -22.75
C PRO A 104 37.41 -48.91 -21.40
N SER A 105 36.46 -48.78 -20.46
CA SER A 105 36.59 -48.36 -19.05
C SER A 105 36.04 -46.99 -18.67
N VAL A 106 35.54 -46.17 -19.60
CA VAL A 106 34.88 -44.90 -19.26
C VAL A 106 33.57 -44.80 -20.05
N ASP A 107 32.45 -45.12 -19.40
CA ASP A 107 31.12 -45.16 -20.04
C ASP A 107 30.45 -43.79 -20.05
N GLN A 108 30.74 -42.96 -19.04
CA GLN A 108 29.98 -41.75 -18.77
C GLN A 108 30.81 -40.74 -17.94
N PHE A 109 30.72 -39.45 -18.28
CA PHE A 109 31.24 -38.38 -17.43
C PHE A 109 30.28 -37.20 -17.34
N GLN A 110 30.17 -36.64 -16.14
CA GLN A 110 29.39 -35.43 -15.86
C GLN A 110 30.20 -34.20 -16.28
N VAL A 111 29.61 -33.33 -17.11
CA VAL A 111 30.32 -32.17 -17.69
C VAL A 111 30.00 -30.87 -16.95
N ASP A 112 28.99 -30.88 -16.08
CA ASP A 112 28.42 -29.69 -15.48
C ASP A 112 28.27 -29.80 -13.96
N GLU A 113 28.42 -28.67 -13.27
CA GLU A 113 28.35 -28.59 -11.82
C GLU A 113 26.88 -28.46 -11.35
N GLU A 114 26.47 -29.26 -10.37
CA GLU A 114 25.07 -29.27 -9.87
C GLU A 114 24.69 -27.96 -9.21
N THR A 115 25.64 -27.26 -8.61
CA THR A 115 25.42 -26.02 -7.88
C THR A 115 26.49 -25.01 -8.20
N SER A 116 26.10 -23.81 -8.61
CA SER A 116 27.03 -22.73 -8.93
C SER A 116 26.64 -21.45 -8.21
N TYR A 117 27.63 -20.79 -7.61
CA TYR A 117 27.49 -19.47 -7.00
C TYR A 117 28.20 -18.45 -7.88
N SER A 118 27.51 -17.36 -8.20
CA SER A 118 28.05 -16.28 -9.00
C SER A 118 27.91 -14.96 -8.27
N TYR A 119 28.97 -14.16 -8.28
CA TYR A 119 28.99 -12.81 -7.74
C TYR A 119 29.71 -11.91 -8.73
N GLY A 120 29.21 -10.70 -8.95
CA GLY A 120 29.85 -9.74 -9.83
C GLY A 120 29.29 -8.34 -9.67
N ALA A 121 29.99 -7.40 -10.26
CA ALA A 121 29.58 -6.01 -10.32
C ALA A 121 29.73 -5.51 -11.76
N SER A 122 28.79 -4.69 -12.20
CA SER A 122 28.78 -4.11 -13.54
C SER A 122 28.58 -2.60 -13.44
N VAL A 123 29.31 -1.86 -14.25
CA VAL A 123 29.17 -0.40 -14.39
C VAL A 123 28.76 -0.11 -15.83
N SER A 124 27.66 0.62 -15.99
CA SER A 124 27.13 1.04 -17.30
C SER A 124 27.18 2.56 -17.40
N ILE A 125 27.83 3.08 -18.45
CA ILE A 125 27.99 4.52 -18.68
C ILE A 125 27.38 4.87 -20.05
N PRO A 126 26.32 5.69 -20.10
CA PRO A 126 25.77 6.16 -21.37
C PRO A 126 26.69 7.23 -21.98
N LEU A 127 27.23 6.97 -23.18
CA LEU A 127 28.17 7.89 -23.86
C LEU A 127 27.47 8.91 -24.77
N TYR A 128 26.29 8.58 -25.29
CA TYR A 128 25.44 9.47 -26.10
C TYR A 128 23.96 9.19 -25.80
N THR A 129 23.20 10.22 -25.42
CA THR A 129 21.73 10.16 -25.18
C THR A 129 21.05 11.44 -25.64
#